data_AF-A0A3D5Q6N0-F1
#
_entry.id   AF-A0A3D5Q6N0-F1
#
_cell.length_a   1.000
_cell.length_b   1.000
_cell.length_c   1.000
_cell.angle_alpha   90.00
_cell.angle_beta   90.00
_cell.angle_gamma   90.00
#
_symmetry.space_group_name_H-M   'P 1'
#
loop_
_entity.id
_entity.type
_entity.pdbx_description
1 polymer ?
#
loop_
_entity_poly.entity_id
_entity_poly.type
_entity_poly.pdbx_seq_one_letter_code
_entity_poly.pdbx_strand_id
1 'polypeptide(L)'
;NIDIGGPTMVRAAAKNHNDVAIVVNASDYSRVLKELDSNDGQLTYSTRFDLAVKAFEHTAGYDGAIANYLGGRTPDNDNADFPRTFNAQFVKVQDMRYG
;
A
#
# COMPACT_ATOMS: atom_id res chain seq x y z
N ASN A 1 15.50 8.03 5.47
CA ASN A 1 14.99 7.49 6.75
C ASN A 1 14.00 6.39 6.44
N ILE A 2 14.07 5.26 7.16
CA ILE A 2 13.15 4.13 7.03
C ILE A 2 12.20 4.17 8.24
N ASP A 3 10.91 4.35 7.99
CA ASP A 3 9.86 4.23 9.00
C ASP A 3 9.57 2.77 9.34
N ILE A 4 9.37 2.50 10.63
CA ILE A 4 9.04 1.21 11.22
C ILE A 4 7.60 1.23 11.75
N GLY A 5 7.23 2.31 12.45
CA GLY A 5 5.94 2.41 13.14
C GLY A 5 4.76 2.55 12.18
N GLY A 6 4.91 3.35 11.13
CA GLY A 6 3.88 3.54 10.10
C GLY A 6 3.44 2.21 9.47
N PRO A 7 4.35 1.45 8.83
CA PRO A 7 4.01 0.15 8.24
C PRO A 7 3.43 -0.85 9.25
N THR A 8 3.90 -0.86 10.50
CA THR A 8 3.33 -1.73 11.55
C THR A 8 1.86 -1.39 11.82
N MET A 9 1.53 -0.12 12.05
CA MET A 9 0.14 0.30 12.32
C MET A 9 -0.76 0.08 11.10
N VAL A 10 -0.28 0.43 9.91
CA VAL A 10 -1.03 0.26 8.65
C VAL A 10 -1.39 -1.20 8.42
N ARG A 11 -0.43 -2.12 8.57
CA ARG A 11 -0.67 -3.56 8.39
C ARG A 11 -1.57 -4.14 9.47
N ALA A 12 -1.44 -3.69 10.72
CA ALA A 12 -2.30 -4.13 11.81
C ALA A 12 -3.77 -3.74 11.57
N ALA A 13 -4.02 -2.49 11.18
CA ALA A 13 -5.36 -2.00 10.86
C ALA A 13 -5.95 -2.71 9.62
N ALA A 14 -5.16 -2.88 8.55
CA ALA A 14 -5.59 -3.58 7.35
C ALA A 14 -5.94 -5.06 7.61
N LYS A 15 -5.15 -5.75 8.45
CA LYS A 15 -5.47 -7.12 8.89
C LYS A 15 -6.82 -7.18 9.62
N ASN A 16 -7.14 -6.15 10.41
CA ASN A 16 -8.35 -6.08 11.22
C ASN A 16 -9.51 -5.32 10.53
N HIS A 17 -9.60 -5.37 9.21
CA HIS A 17 -10.59 -4.61 8.43
C HIS A 17 -12.04 -4.98 8.70
N ASN A 18 -12.31 -6.09 9.39
CA ASN A 18 -13.65 -6.40 9.88
C ASN A 18 -14.18 -5.29 10.80
N ASP A 19 -13.31 -4.68 11.60
CA ASP A 19 -13.69 -3.74 12.67
C ASP A 19 -13.04 -2.36 12.51
N VAL A 20 -11.96 -2.25 11.73
CA VAL A 20 -11.16 -1.02 11.60
C VAL A 20 -11.08 -0.59 10.14
N ALA A 21 -11.16 0.72 9.88
CA ALA A 21 -10.88 1.30 8.57
C ALA A 21 -9.49 1.95 8.58
N ILE A 22 -8.74 1.79 7.48
CA ILE A 22 -7.39 2.37 7.31
C ILE A 22 -7.35 3.16 6.00
N VAL A 23 -6.86 4.40 6.04
CA VAL A 23 -6.73 5.22 4.83
C VAL A 23 -5.26 5.60 4.65
N VAL A 24 -4.67 5.16 3.54
CA VAL A 24 -3.25 5.40 3.19
C VAL A 24 -3.08 6.42 2.06
N ASN A 25 -4.18 6.83 1.40
CA ASN A 25 -4.16 7.81 0.33
C ASN A 25 -5.21 8.90 0.57
N ALA A 26 -4.80 10.16 0.50
CA ALA A 26 -5.67 11.32 0.70
C ALA A 26 -6.82 11.39 -0.33
N SER A 27 -6.65 10.80 -1.51
CA SER A 27 -7.72 10.74 -2.52
C SER A 27 -8.97 9.98 -2.06
N ASP A 28 -8.85 9.10 -1.05
CA ASP A 28 -9.98 8.35 -0.51
C ASP A 28 -10.81 9.14 0.53
N TYR A 29 -10.30 10.27 1.04
CA TYR A 29 -10.98 11.03 2.12
C TYR A 29 -12.40 11.45 1.75
N SER A 30 -12.60 12.03 0.56
CA SER A 30 -13.93 12.49 0.14
C SER A 30 -14.94 11.34 0.04
N ARG A 31 -14.52 10.15 -0.41
CA ARG A 31 -15.40 8.97 -0.49
C ARG A 31 -15.74 8.45 0.90
N VAL A 32 -14.74 8.34 1.78
CA VAL A 32 -14.91 7.86 3.16
C VAL A 32 -15.85 8.77 3.94
N LEU A 33 -15.63 10.08 3.89
CA LEU A 33 -16.49 11.06 4.57
C LEU A 33 -17.93 10.96 4.06
N LYS A 34 -18.13 10.89 2.74
CA LYS A 34 -19.46 10.76 2.15
C LYS A 34 -20.19 9.48 2.61
N GLU A 35 -19.48 8.36 2.69
CA GLU A 35 -20.08 7.10 3.15
C GLU A 35 -20.43 7.16 4.63
N LEU A 36 -19.56 7.70 5.48
CA LEU A 36 -19.85 7.93 6.90
C LEU A 36 -21.09 8.81 7.09
N ASP A 37 -21.18 9.94 6.38
CA ASP A 37 -22.32 10.86 6.44
C ASP A 37 -23.64 10.20 5.99
N SER A 38 -23.57 9.26 5.04
CA SER A 38 -24.74 8.61 4.45
C SER A 38 -25.16 7.31 5.16
N ASN A 39 -24.36 6.83 6.11
CA ASN A 39 -24.53 5.51 6.72
C ASN A 39 -24.30 5.56 8.25
N ASP A 40 -24.89 6.56 8.91
CA ASP A 40 -24.89 6.72 10.37
C ASP A 40 -23.48 6.61 11.00
N GLY A 41 -22.48 7.22 10.35
CA GLY A 41 -21.10 7.22 10.82
C GLY A 41 -20.37 5.88 10.64
N GLN A 42 -20.88 4.98 9.80
CA GLN A 42 -20.30 3.66 9.57
C GLN A 42 -19.84 3.48 8.12
N LEU A 43 -18.80 2.69 7.94
CA LEU A 43 -18.41 2.17 6.62
C LEU A 43 -19.02 0.78 6.41
N THR A 44 -19.27 0.45 5.16
CA THR A 44 -19.61 -0.92 4.76
C THR A 44 -18.38 -1.84 4.86
N TYR A 45 -18.63 -3.15 4.97
CA TYR A 45 -17.56 -4.15 4.90
C TYR A 45 -16.76 -4.05 3.60
N SER A 46 -17.45 -3.85 2.46
CA SER A 46 -16.80 -3.72 1.16
C SER A 46 -15.83 -2.55 1.09
N THR A 47 -16.18 -1.39 1.68
CA THR A 47 -15.27 -0.25 1.74
C THR A 47 -14.06 -0.53 2.62
N ARG A 48 -14.26 -1.14 3.81
CA ARG A 48 -13.12 -1.48 4.69
C ARG A 48 -12.19 -2.49 4.04
N PHE A 49 -12.73 -3.49 3.33
CA PHE A 49 -11.95 -4.47 2.60
C PHE A 49 -11.12 -3.82 1.48
N ASP A 50 -11.73 -2.98 0.65
CA ASP A 50 -11.04 -2.22 -0.41
C ASP A 50 -9.90 -1.36 0.16
N LEU A 51 -10.17 -0.63 1.25
CA LEU A 51 -9.17 0.17 1.96
C LEU A 51 -8.01 -0.68 2.51
N ALA A 52 -8.29 -1.88 3.01
CA ALA A 52 -7.28 -2.82 3.49
C ALA A 52 -6.39 -3.35 2.36
N VAL A 53 -6.97 -3.66 1.20
CA VAL A 53 -6.20 -4.04 0.00
C VAL A 53 -5.24 -2.91 -0.38
N LYS A 54 -5.73 -1.68 -0.49
CA LYS A 54 -4.89 -0.50 -0.77
C LYS A 54 -3.78 -0.30 0.26
N ALA A 55 -4.05 -0.56 1.53
CA ALA A 55 -3.05 -0.46 2.59
C ALA A 55 -1.93 -1.49 2.42
N PHE A 56 -2.25 -2.75 2.11
CA PHE A 56 -1.23 -3.77 1.83
C PHE A 56 -0.44 -3.46 0.55
N GLU A 57 -1.10 -3.01 -0.52
CA GLU A 57 -0.44 -2.53 -1.74
C GLU A 57 0.55 -1.40 -1.46
N HIS A 58 0.15 -0.42 -0.64
CA HIS A 58 1.00 0.70 -0.25
C HIS A 58 2.26 0.22 0.49
N THR A 59 2.10 -0.67 1.49
CA THR A 59 3.24 -1.20 2.23
C THR A 59 4.15 -2.10 1.38
N ALA A 60 3.59 -2.85 0.43
CA ALA A 60 4.37 -3.66 -0.51
C ALA A 60 5.25 -2.79 -1.42
N GLY A 61 4.70 -1.68 -1.93
CA GLY A 61 5.48 -0.70 -2.70
C GLY A 61 6.60 -0.07 -1.89
N TYR A 62 6.32 0.29 -0.63
CA TYR A 62 7.30 0.86 0.29
C TYR A 62 8.45 -0.11 0.59
N ASP A 63 8.14 -1.35 0.98
CA ASP A 63 9.15 -2.38 1.28
C ASP A 63 9.96 -2.75 0.03
N GLY A 64 9.31 -2.84 -1.14
CA GLY A 64 9.99 -3.07 -2.42
C GLY A 64 10.98 -1.97 -2.79
N ALA A 65 10.62 -0.70 -2.56
CA ALA A 65 11.51 0.43 -2.78
C ALA A 65 12.73 0.41 -1.85
N ILE A 66 12.54 0.07 -0.56
CA ILE A 66 13.63 -0.12 0.40
C ILE A 66 14.56 -1.26 -0.05
N ALA A 67 13.99 -2.41 -0.40
CA ALA A 67 14.75 -3.57 -0.83
C ALA A 67 15.59 -3.29 -2.08
N ASN A 68 15.04 -2.59 -3.07
CA ASN A 68 15.77 -2.18 -4.26
C ASN A 68 16.90 -1.18 -3.92
N TYR A 69 16.63 -0.19 -3.08
CA TYR A 69 17.61 0.82 -2.67
C TYR A 69 18.79 0.22 -1.89
N LEU A 70 18.51 -0.69 -0.94
CA LEU A 70 19.55 -1.36 -0.15
C LEU A 70 20.27 -2.43 -0.97
N GLY A 71 19.55 -3.16 -1.83
CA GLY A 71 20.11 -4.20 -2.68
C GLY A 71 21.07 -3.69 -3.75
N GLY A 72 20.96 -2.41 -4.13
CA GLY A 72 21.91 -1.75 -5.03
C GLY A 72 23.24 -1.33 -4.37
N ARG A 73 23.36 -1.42 -3.04
CA ARG A 73 24.59 -1.09 -2.30
C ARG A 73 25.19 -2.36 -1.72
N THR A 74 26.34 -2.80 -2.23
CA THR A 74 27.11 -3.88 -1.60
C THR A 74 28.40 -3.33 -0.99
N PRO A 75 28.95 -3.96 0.07
CA PRO A 75 30.19 -3.49 0.70
C PRO A 75 31.38 -3.36 -0.28
N ASP A 76 31.37 -4.15 -1.35
CA ASP A 76 32.48 -4.25 -2.32
C ASP A 76 32.14 -3.66 -3.69
N ASN A 77 30.88 -3.24 -3.92
CA ASN A 77 30.42 -2.70 -5.20
C ASN A 77 29.12 -1.87 -5.04
N ASP A 78 29.24 -0.56 -5.22
CA ASP A 78 28.11 0.39 -5.12
C ASP A 78 27.19 0.39 -6.36
N ASN A 79 27.51 -0.38 -7.41
CA ASN A 79 26.70 -0.47 -8.64
C ASN A 79 26.87 -1.85 -9.31
N ALA A 80 26.21 -2.88 -8.79
CA ALA A 80 26.04 -4.11 -9.55
C ALA A 80 25.09 -3.86 -10.75
N ASP A 81 25.48 -4.27 -11.96
CA ASP A 81 24.67 -4.11 -13.18
C ASP A 81 23.26 -4.73 -13.05
N PHE A 82 23.10 -5.71 -12.16
CA PHE A 82 21.82 -6.34 -11.87
C PHE A 82 21.66 -6.69 -10.38
N PRO A 83 20.51 -6.41 -9.75
CA PRO A 83 20.29 -6.71 -8.34
C PRO A 83 20.00 -8.20 -8.12
N ARG A 84 20.35 -8.72 -6.93
CA ARG A 84 19.98 -10.10 -6.52
C ARG A 84 18.47 -10.32 -6.44
N THR A 85 17.72 -9.26 -6.16
CA THR A 85 16.26 -9.28 -6.09
C THR A 85 15.75 -8.01 -6.75
N PHE A 86 14.83 -8.15 -7.70
CA PHE A 86 14.19 -7.05 -8.39
C PHE A 86 12.72 -6.98 -7.96
N ASN A 87 12.33 -5.86 -7.34
CA ASN A 87 10.94 -5.60 -6.95
C ASN A 87 10.32 -4.55 -7.88
N ALA A 88 9.15 -4.83 -8.44
CA ALA A 88 8.39 -3.87 -9.24
C ALA A 88 6.91 -3.91 -8.84
N GLN A 89 6.29 -2.73 -8.79
CA GLN A 89 4.85 -2.57 -8.59
C GLN A 89 4.28 -1.77 -9.75
N PHE A 90 3.21 -2.28 -10.35
CA PHE A 90 2.53 -1.64 -11.47
C PHE A 90 1.12 -1.25 -11.06
N VAL A 91 0.69 -0.05 -11.47
CA VAL A 91 -0.67 0.43 -11.27
C VAL A 91 -1.41 0.29 -12.60
N LYS A 92 -2.56 -0.39 -12.56
CA LYS A 92 -3.40 -0.57 -13.75
C LYS A 92 -3.91 0.79 -14.24
N VAL A 93 -3.63 1.11 -15.50
CA VAL A 93 -4.09 2.35 -16.15
C VAL A 93 -5.41 2.12 -16.90
N GLN A 94 -5.49 1.05 -17.69
CA GLN A 94 -6.69 0.70 -18.46
C GLN A 94 -6.72 -0.80 -18.78
N ASP A 95 -7.92 -1.31 -19.05
CA ASP A 95 -8.10 -2.60 -19.70
C ASP A 95 -7.88 -2.46 -21.21
N MET A 96 -7.10 -3.39 -21.78
CA MET A 96 -6.95 -3.48 -23.23
C MET A 96 -8.09 -4.32 -23.80
N ARG A 97 -8.52 -3.99 -25.02
CA ARG A 97 -9.59 -4.74 -25.70
C ARG A 97 -9.28 -6.23 -25.83
N TYR A 98 -8.00 -6.56 -25.97
CA TYR A 98 -7.40 -7.88 -26.00
C TYR A 98 -5.88 -7.72 -25.84
N GLY A 99 -5.19 -8.84 -25.62
CA GLY A 99 -3.74 -8.96 -25.43
C GLY A 99 -3.40 -10.38 -25.04
#